data_AF-A0A2N2THI6-F1
#
_entry.id   AF-A0A2N2THI6-F1
#
_cell.length_a   1.000
_cell.length_b   1.000
_cell.length_c   1.000
_cell.angle_alpha   90.00
_cell.angle_beta   90.00
_cell.angle_gamma   90.00
#
_symmetry.space_group_name_H-M   'P 1'
#
loop_
_entity.id
_entity.type
_entity.pdbx_description
1 polymer ?
#
loop_
_entity_poly.entity_id
_entity_poly.type
_entity_poly.pdbx_seq_one_letter_code
_entity_poly.pdbx_strand_id
1 'polypeptide(L)'
;MFLSKCEITTIYLVHDRGTSNPAEFLQVEIRLEVEIIDSHLFLKQPWLSPKDLQDLMDIIIGDSVPLDERTWISPARYELQSVADVEMFVRQAEELEAHLRLKAREKHYRVSDSNGGAAANRGWEVLSHDQLFPGWDKHKVKHRRIFEDWGSSSAGRSGARICDHWVMKMSDWTDPTSKIRYLSLVPMWTFKQKLASVDPRRGDAYAHYGKLQTLDRRVKVPFAWYFYMLHGNRVLDGSAKRVLTDAEAGLIVLPEHDYQVLLDWRSSSYGF
;
A
#
# COMPACT_ATOMS: atom_id res chain seq x y z
N MET A 1 16.56 -35.59 -17.09
CA MET A 1 15.80 -34.47 -17.69
C MET A 1 15.51 -33.48 -16.57
N PHE A 2 15.49 -32.18 -16.85
CA PHE A 2 15.29 -31.14 -15.83
C PHE A 2 14.04 -30.34 -16.13
N LEU A 3 13.32 -29.92 -15.10
CA LEU A 3 12.28 -28.90 -15.21
C LEU A 3 12.91 -27.52 -14.96
N SER A 4 12.61 -26.58 -15.85
CA SER A 4 12.92 -25.18 -15.64
C SER A 4 11.81 -24.47 -14.86
N LYS A 5 12.19 -23.39 -14.18
CA LYS A 5 11.27 -22.45 -13.56
C LYS A 5 11.64 -21.05 -14.00
N CYS A 6 10.63 -20.25 -14.34
CA CYS A 6 10.81 -18.82 -14.54
C CYS A 6 10.64 -18.08 -13.21
N GLU A 7 11.71 -17.46 -12.73
CA GLU A 7 11.67 -16.53 -11.60
C GLU A 7 11.42 -15.11 -12.12
N ILE A 8 10.33 -14.51 -11.63
CA ILE A 8 9.94 -13.15 -11.99
C ILE A 8 10.24 -12.23 -10.81
N THR A 9 11.07 -11.22 -11.04
CA THR A 9 11.41 -10.18 -10.07
C THR A 9 11.01 -8.81 -10.62
N THR A 10 10.26 -8.03 -9.86
CA THR A 10 9.99 -6.63 -10.20
C THR A 10 11.09 -5.75 -9.62
N ILE A 11 11.78 -5.01 -10.50
CA ILE A 11 12.78 -4.01 -10.16
C ILE A 11 12.12 -2.64 -10.25
N TYR A 12 12.21 -1.87 -9.18
CA TYR A 12 11.85 -0.47 -9.17
C TYR A 12 13.13 0.38 -9.21
N LEU A 13 13.23 1.27 -10.19
CA LEU A 13 14.23 2.32 -10.23
C LEU A 13 13.52 3.65 -9.97
N VAL A 14 14.11 4.48 -9.12
CA VAL A 14 13.57 5.80 -8.79
C VAL A 14 14.59 6.86 -9.11
N HIS A 15 14.11 8.03 -9.55
CA HIS A 15 14.93 9.20 -9.77
C HIS A 15 14.26 10.41 -9.13
N ASP A 16 14.80 10.84 -7.99
CA ASP A 16 14.44 12.08 -7.31
C ASP A 16 14.80 13.28 -8.20
N ARG A 17 13.86 14.21 -8.39
CA ARG A 17 14.12 15.47 -9.11
C ARG A 17 14.68 16.57 -8.20
N GLY A 18 14.82 16.29 -6.90
CA GLY A 18 15.50 17.15 -5.95
C GLY A 18 14.66 18.32 -5.44
N THR A 19 13.36 18.35 -5.68
CA THR A 19 12.49 19.45 -5.24
C THR A 19 12.01 19.26 -3.80
N SER A 20 11.31 20.25 -3.24
CA SER A 20 10.70 20.14 -1.92
C SER A 20 9.41 19.31 -1.93
N ASN A 21 8.85 19.00 -3.11
CA ASN A 21 7.64 18.20 -3.24
C ASN A 21 7.99 16.70 -3.17
N PRO A 22 7.53 15.95 -2.15
CA PRO A 22 7.88 14.53 -2.02
C PRO A 22 7.32 13.64 -3.14
N ALA A 23 6.33 14.10 -3.91
CA ALA A 23 5.80 13.36 -5.05
C ALA A 23 6.62 13.55 -6.34
N GLU A 24 7.58 14.46 -6.35
CA GLU A 24 8.29 14.86 -7.58
C GLU A 24 9.50 13.97 -7.88
N PHE A 25 9.21 12.72 -8.24
CA PHE A 25 10.20 11.76 -8.69
C PHE A 25 9.65 10.91 -9.85
N LEU A 26 10.57 10.37 -10.64
CA LEU A 26 10.25 9.35 -11.63
C LEU A 26 10.39 7.97 -11.00
N GLN A 27 9.47 7.08 -11.34
CA GLN A 27 9.56 5.66 -11.02
C GLN A 27 9.49 4.83 -12.29
N VAL A 28 10.42 3.89 -12.43
CA VAL A 28 10.50 2.95 -13.55
C VAL A 28 10.34 1.55 -12.98
N GLU A 29 9.40 0.79 -13.55
CA GLU A 29 9.17 -0.61 -13.22
C GLU A 29 9.73 -1.49 -14.34
N ILE A 30 10.61 -2.41 -13.98
CA ILE A 30 11.23 -3.37 -14.89
C ILE A 30 10.93 -4.76 -14.37
N ARG A 31 10.36 -5.61 -15.24
CA ARG A 31 10.20 -7.03 -14.98
C ARG A 31 11.48 -7.74 -15.41
N LEU A 32 12.12 -8.41 -14.45
CA LEU A 32 13.25 -9.29 -14.66
C LEU A 32 12.74 -10.73 -14.66
N GLU A 33 12.98 -11.44 -15.75
CA GLU A 33 12.70 -12.86 -15.88
C GLU A 33 14.01 -13.63 -16.00
N VAL A 34 14.19 -14.63 -15.14
CA VAL A 34 15.33 -15.55 -15.19
C VAL A 34 14.80 -16.97 -15.22
N GLU A 35 15.17 -17.71 -16.25
CA GLU A 35 14.85 -19.14 -16.34
C GLU A 35 15.98 -19.94 -15.70
N ILE A 36 15.65 -20.71 -14.67
CA ILE A 36 16.60 -21.52 -13.92
C ILE A 36 16.21 -22.99 -13.97
N ILE A 37 17.20 -23.87 -13.86
CA ILE A 37 16.93 -25.28 -13.52
C ILE A 37 16.42 -25.34 -12.08
N ASP A 38 15.23 -25.89 -11.87
CA ASP A 38 14.60 -25.92 -10.55
C ASP A 38 14.51 -27.33 -9.97
N SER A 39 14.13 -28.33 -10.77
CA SER A 39 13.82 -29.68 -10.29
C SER A 39 14.27 -30.76 -11.26
N HIS A 40 14.64 -31.93 -10.73
CA HIS A 40 14.90 -33.10 -11.57
C HIS A 40 13.58 -33.77 -11.96
N LEU A 41 13.46 -34.16 -13.23
CA LEU A 41 12.31 -34.92 -13.69
C LEU A 41 12.49 -36.42 -13.43
N PHE A 42 11.45 -37.04 -12.87
CA PHE A 42 11.26 -38.50 -12.78
C PHE A 42 12.31 -39.27 -11.96
N LEU A 43 12.99 -38.64 -10.98
CA LEU A 43 13.94 -39.35 -10.11
C LEU A 43 13.27 -40.42 -9.24
N LYS A 44 12.15 -40.09 -8.59
CA LYS A 44 11.44 -41.00 -7.67
C LYS A 44 10.57 -42.03 -8.38
N GLN A 45 10.04 -41.69 -9.55
CA GLN A 45 9.11 -42.55 -10.30
C GLN A 45 9.41 -42.52 -11.81
N PRO A 46 10.54 -43.10 -12.26
CA PRO A 46 10.96 -43.07 -13.67
C PRO A 46 10.01 -43.80 -14.63
N TRP A 47 9.13 -44.63 -14.10
CA TRP A 47 8.16 -45.44 -14.84
C TRP A 47 6.77 -44.79 -14.92
N LEU A 48 6.52 -43.71 -14.17
CA LEU A 48 5.21 -43.06 -14.18
C LEU A 48 5.13 -42.10 -15.36
N SER A 49 4.19 -42.35 -16.28
CA SER A 49 3.88 -41.40 -17.35
C SER A 49 2.71 -40.52 -16.89
N PRO A 50 2.92 -39.21 -16.69
CA PRO A 50 1.83 -38.29 -16.38
C PRO A 50 0.80 -38.30 -17.50
N LYS A 51 -0.49 -38.30 -17.14
CA LYS A 51 -1.59 -38.29 -18.11
C LYS A 51 -2.07 -36.88 -18.44
N ASP A 52 -1.87 -35.95 -17.52
CA ASP A 52 -2.21 -34.54 -17.66
C ASP A 52 -1.19 -33.63 -16.95
N LEU A 53 -1.45 -32.32 -16.98
CA LEU A 53 -0.58 -31.31 -16.36
C LEU A 53 -0.54 -31.44 -14.84
N GLN A 54 -1.66 -31.83 -14.20
CA GLN A 54 -1.73 -31.96 -12.76
C GLN A 54 -0.91 -33.17 -12.29
N ASP A 55 -1.06 -34.31 -12.97
CA ASP A 55 -0.21 -35.50 -12.79
C ASP A 55 1.27 -35.14 -12.95
N LEU A 56 1.63 -34.37 -13.98
CA LEU A 56 3.00 -33.93 -14.20
C LEU A 56 3.51 -33.09 -13.02
N MET A 57 2.71 -32.13 -12.54
CA MET A 57 3.06 -31.31 -11.38
C MET A 57 3.24 -32.15 -10.11
N ASP A 58 2.33 -33.09 -9.84
CA ASP A 58 2.35 -33.92 -8.63
C ASP A 58 3.53 -34.91 -8.60
N ILE A 59 3.96 -35.42 -9.76
CA ILE A 59 5.16 -36.27 -9.90
C ILE A 59 6.45 -35.47 -9.64
N ILE A 60 6.46 -34.16 -9.90
CA ILE A 60 7.64 -33.29 -9.85
C ILE A 60 7.87 -32.69 -8.47
N ILE A 61 6.85 -32.61 -7.60
CA ILE A 61 6.94 -32.05 -6.23
C ILE A 61 8.00 -32.76 -5.35
N GLY A 62 8.63 -33.83 -5.84
CA GLY A 62 9.58 -34.66 -5.13
C GLY A 62 10.97 -34.08 -4.83
N ASP A 63 11.70 -33.47 -5.77
CA ASP A 63 13.15 -33.18 -5.56
C ASP A 63 13.61 -31.90 -6.31
N SER A 64 13.56 -30.77 -5.60
CA SER A 64 14.22 -29.54 -6.05
C SER A 64 15.73 -29.74 -6.11
N VAL A 65 16.35 -29.19 -7.16
CA VAL A 65 17.80 -29.11 -7.30
C VAL A 65 18.35 -28.21 -6.18
N PRO A 66 19.44 -28.62 -5.49
CA PRO A 66 20.12 -27.79 -4.50
C PRO A 66 20.43 -26.39 -5.05
N LEU A 67 20.32 -25.35 -4.23
CA LEU A 67 20.43 -23.95 -4.67
C LEU A 67 21.77 -23.65 -5.38
N ASP A 68 22.85 -24.31 -4.96
CA ASP A 68 24.20 -24.21 -5.51
C ASP A 68 24.37 -24.93 -6.87
N GLU A 69 23.48 -25.86 -7.19
CA GLU A 69 23.44 -26.57 -8.47
C GLU A 69 22.47 -25.94 -9.48
N ARG A 70 21.66 -24.95 -9.06
CA ARG A 70 20.75 -24.22 -9.95
C ARG A 70 21.53 -23.32 -10.90
N THR A 71 21.42 -23.61 -12.19
CA THR A 71 22.05 -22.82 -13.25
C THR A 71 21.01 -22.10 -14.09
N TRP A 72 21.41 -20.98 -14.68
CA TRP A 72 20.58 -20.21 -15.61
C TRP A 72 20.54 -20.94 -16.95
N ILE A 73 19.34 -21.11 -17.48
CA ILE A 73 19.10 -21.76 -18.77
C ILE A 73 19.22 -20.75 -19.91
N SER A 74 18.82 -19.50 -19.65
CA SER A 74 18.87 -18.41 -20.61
C SER A 74 19.41 -17.13 -19.97
N PRO A 75 19.90 -16.17 -20.78
CA PRO A 75 20.23 -14.84 -20.28
C PRO A 75 19.01 -14.19 -19.63
N ALA A 76 19.24 -13.42 -18.57
CA ALA A 76 18.21 -12.65 -17.92
C ALA A 76 17.48 -11.71 -18.91
N ARG A 77 16.15 -11.79 -18.93
CA ARG A 77 15.29 -10.95 -19.78
C ARG A 77 14.75 -9.79 -18.95
N TYR A 78 14.97 -8.58 -19.45
CA TYR A 78 14.46 -7.35 -18.86
C TYR A 78 13.35 -6.80 -19.74
N GLU A 79 12.19 -6.55 -19.15
CA GLU A 79 11.05 -5.95 -19.83
C GLU A 79 10.63 -4.69 -19.07
N LEU A 80 10.69 -3.54 -19.74
CA LEU A 80 10.15 -2.30 -19.20
C LEU A 80 8.63 -2.45 -19.06
N GLN A 81 8.12 -2.38 -17.83
CA GLN A 81 6.69 -2.47 -17.55
C GLN A 81 6.03 -1.10 -17.56
N SER A 82 6.62 -0.13 -16.86
CA SER A 82 6.07 1.22 -16.79
C SER A 82 7.15 2.26 -16.48
N VAL A 83 6.87 3.50 -16.91
CA VAL A 83 7.57 4.72 -16.48
C VAL A 83 6.50 5.69 -16.01
N ALA A 84 6.59 6.12 -14.76
CA ALA A 84 5.61 6.99 -14.15
C ALA A 84 6.28 8.23 -13.55
N ASP A 85 5.75 9.39 -13.92
CA ASP A 85 5.94 10.62 -13.17
C ASP A 85 4.91 10.65 -12.03
N VAL A 86 5.40 10.52 -10.80
CA VAL A 86 4.52 10.33 -9.64
C VAL A 86 3.71 11.58 -9.33
N GLU A 87 4.28 12.78 -9.49
CA GLU A 87 3.53 14.04 -9.33
C GLU A 87 2.43 14.16 -10.38
N MET A 88 2.72 13.83 -11.64
CA MET A 88 1.69 13.84 -12.69
C MET A 88 0.57 12.83 -12.40
N PHE A 89 0.91 11.63 -11.92
CA PHE A 89 -0.09 10.64 -11.51
C PHE A 89 -0.96 11.16 -10.37
N VAL A 90 -0.36 11.78 -9.35
CA VAL A 90 -1.10 12.35 -8.21
C VAL A 90 -2.04 13.46 -8.67
N ARG A 91 -1.60 14.36 -9.56
CA ARG A 91 -2.47 15.42 -10.12
C ARG A 91 -3.66 14.84 -10.88
N GLN A 92 -3.43 13.83 -11.70
CA GLN A 92 -4.52 13.15 -12.41
C GLN A 92 -5.52 12.50 -11.43
N ALA A 93 -5.04 11.94 -10.32
CA ALA A 93 -5.89 11.37 -9.28
C ALA A 93 -6.70 12.45 -8.55
N GLU A 94 -6.13 13.63 -8.30
CA GLU A 94 -6.84 14.77 -7.73
C GLU A 94 -7.94 15.30 -8.67
N GLU A 95 -7.63 15.46 -9.96
CA GLU A 95 -8.59 15.88 -10.98
C GLU A 95 -9.74 14.89 -11.13
N LEU A 96 -9.43 13.59 -11.18
CA LEU A 96 -10.43 12.53 -11.26
C LEU A 96 -11.34 12.53 -10.03
N GLU A 97 -10.76 12.62 -8.83
CA GLU A 97 -11.52 12.66 -7.58
C GLU A 97 -12.40 13.91 -7.50
N ALA A 98 -11.90 15.08 -7.92
CA ALA A 98 -12.70 16.30 -7.99
C ALA A 98 -13.91 16.13 -8.93
N HIS A 99 -13.72 15.51 -10.09
CA HIS A 99 -14.81 15.20 -11.02
C HIS A 99 -15.83 14.21 -10.44
N LEU A 100 -15.35 13.15 -9.79
CA LEU A 100 -16.22 12.20 -9.09
C LEU A 100 -17.01 12.87 -7.97
N ARG A 101 -16.39 13.82 -7.27
CA ARG A 101 -17.07 14.57 -6.21
C ARG A 101 -18.18 15.46 -6.76
N LEU A 102 -17.93 16.18 -7.86
CA LEU A 102 -18.97 16.97 -8.52
C LEU A 102 -20.15 16.10 -8.95
N LYS A 103 -19.88 14.95 -9.58
CA LYS A 103 -20.93 13.98 -9.94
C LYS A 103 -21.68 13.43 -8.73
N ALA A 104 -21.02 13.25 -7.59
CA ALA A 104 -21.68 12.80 -6.36
C ALA A 104 -22.63 13.87 -5.82
N ARG A 105 -22.26 15.16 -5.88
CA ARG A 105 -23.11 16.29 -5.45
C ARG A 105 -24.40 16.42 -6.27
N GLU A 106 -24.37 16.05 -7.55
CA GLU A 106 -25.55 16.04 -8.41
C GLU A 106 -26.58 14.96 -8.02
N LYS A 107 -26.18 13.96 -7.22
CA LYS A 107 -27.06 12.85 -6.85
C LYS A 107 -28.12 13.29 -5.84
N HIS A 108 -29.36 12.91 -6.15
CA HIS A 108 -30.51 13.05 -5.28
C HIS A 108 -31.06 11.68 -4.94
N TYR A 109 -31.39 11.46 -3.67
CA TYR A 109 -31.80 10.19 -3.11
C TYR A 109 -33.25 10.28 -2.66
N ARG A 110 -34.06 9.29 -3.03
CA ARG A 110 -35.38 9.09 -2.43
C ARG A 110 -35.20 8.25 -1.18
N VAL A 111 -35.51 8.83 -0.02
CA VAL A 111 -35.35 8.21 1.29
C VAL A 111 -36.75 8.01 1.89
N SER A 112 -37.00 6.82 2.44
CA SER A 112 -38.16 6.56 3.30
C SER A 112 -37.71 6.31 4.72
N ASP A 113 -38.46 6.86 5.67
CA ASP A 113 -38.32 6.49 7.07
C ASP A 113 -38.88 5.08 7.31
N SER A 114 -38.05 4.19 7.85
CA SER A 114 -38.44 2.83 8.26
C SER A 114 -39.00 2.77 9.69
N ASN A 115 -38.94 3.86 10.47
CA ASN A 115 -39.38 3.90 11.88
C ASN A 115 -40.85 4.32 12.07
N GLY A 116 -41.61 4.53 11.00
CA GLY A 116 -43.04 4.81 11.09
C GLY A 116 -43.86 3.58 11.48
N GLY A 117 -44.18 3.44 12.77
CA GLY A 117 -45.26 2.56 13.23
C GLY A 117 -46.56 2.80 12.44
N ALA A 118 -47.43 1.79 12.41
CA ALA A 118 -48.52 1.50 11.45
C ALA A 118 -49.58 2.59 11.12
N ALA A 119 -49.35 3.88 11.38
CA ALA A 119 -50.30 4.96 11.11
C ALA A 119 -49.69 6.27 10.57
N ALA A 120 -48.40 6.36 10.25
CA ALA A 120 -47.83 7.57 9.64
C ALA A 120 -47.71 7.43 8.11
N ASN A 121 -48.22 8.42 7.37
CA ASN A 121 -48.03 8.59 5.93
C ASN A 121 -46.59 8.23 5.53
N ARG A 122 -46.42 7.16 4.74
CA ARG A 122 -45.13 6.80 4.12
C ARG A 122 -44.80 7.81 3.02
N GLY A 123 -44.38 9.00 3.42
CA GLY A 123 -43.81 10.00 2.53
C GLY A 123 -42.39 9.60 2.15
N TRP A 124 -42.06 9.76 0.87
CA TRP A 124 -40.67 9.74 0.41
C TRP A 124 -40.17 11.18 0.45
N GLU A 125 -39.01 11.41 1.05
CA GLU A 125 -38.30 12.69 0.93
C GLU A 125 -37.17 12.57 -0.09
N VAL A 126 -36.88 13.66 -0.79
CA VAL A 126 -35.73 13.75 -1.70
C VAL A 126 -34.64 14.52 -0.99
N LEU A 127 -33.53 13.84 -0.71
CA LEU A 127 -32.34 14.44 -0.09
C LEU A 127 -31.19 14.51 -1.08
N SER A 128 -30.43 15.60 -1.05
CA SER A 128 -29.16 15.71 -1.77
C SER A 128 -28.07 14.84 -1.13
N HIS A 129 -27.01 14.55 -1.87
CA HIS A 129 -25.86 13.83 -1.35
C HIS A 129 -25.24 14.49 -0.10
N ASP A 130 -25.13 15.82 -0.08
CA ASP A 130 -24.57 16.57 1.05
C ASP A 130 -25.44 16.49 2.31
N GLN A 131 -26.76 16.45 2.16
CA GLN A 131 -27.68 16.27 3.28
C GLN A 131 -27.63 14.86 3.85
N LEU A 132 -27.49 13.84 2.98
CA LEU A 132 -27.46 12.45 3.38
C LEU A 132 -26.11 12.04 4.00
N PHE A 133 -25.01 12.66 3.54
CA PHE A 133 -23.64 12.34 3.97
C PHE A 133 -22.86 13.61 4.36
N PRO A 134 -23.25 14.34 5.41
CA PRO A 134 -22.60 15.61 5.74
C PRO A 134 -21.09 15.46 5.98
N GLY A 135 -20.29 16.29 5.29
CA GLY A 135 -18.83 16.32 5.43
C GLY A 135 -18.08 15.15 4.77
N TRP A 136 -18.73 14.42 3.85
CA TRP A 136 -18.13 13.30 3.11
C TRP A 136 -16.88 13.69 2.28
N ASP A 137 -16.79 14.95 1.84
CA ASP A 137 -15.72 15.45 0.98
C ASP A 137 -14.64 16.26 1.73
N LYS A 138 -14.72 16.34 3.07
CA LYS A 138 -13.81 17.15 3.91
C LYS A 138 -12.35 16.68 3.85
N HIS A 139 -12.12 15.44 3.42
CA HIS A 139 -10.80 14.83 3.44
C HIS A 139 -10.07 15.03 2.11
N LYS A 140 -8.77 15.27 2.22
CA LYS A 140 -7.88 15.35 1.07
C LYS A 140 -7.81 14.01 0.34
N VAL A 141 -7.53 14.08 -0.95
CA VAL A 141 -7.34 12.88 -1.79
C VAL A 141 -6.14 12.09 -1.26
N LYS A 142 -6.34 10.80 -0.95
CA LYS A 142 -5.31 9.94 -0.35
C LYS A 142 -3.98 9.94 -1.12
N HIS A 143 -4.06 10.06 -2.45
CA HIS A 143 -2.93 10.12 -3.37
C HIS A 143 -1.98 11.27 -3.08
N ARG A 144 -2.51 12.47 -2.82
CA ARG A 144 -1.71 13.65 -2.45
C ARG A 144 -1.32 13.61 -0.99
N ARG A 145 -2.28 13.24 -0.14
CA ARG A 145 -2.15 13.33 1.30
C ARG A 145 -0.93 12.58 1.84
N ILE A 146 -0.62 11.39 1.32
CA ILE A 146 0.57 10.65 1.79
C ILE A 146 1.88 11.44 1.65
N PHE A 147 2.03 12.22 0.58
CA PHE A 147 3.21 13.05 0.35
C PHE A 147 3.20 14.30 1.24
N GLU A 148 2.02 14.85 1.52
CA GLU A 148 1.88 15.96 2.48
C GLU A 148 2.16 15.50 3.92
N ASP A 149 1.65 14.34 4.33
CA ASP A 149 1.94 13.69 5.62
C ASP A 149 3.46 13.43 5.73
N TRP A 150 4.09 12.94 4.65
CA TRP A 150 5.55 12.81 4.59
C TRP A 150 6.26 14.13 4.82
N GLY A 151 5.96 15.15 4.01
CA GLY A 151 6.61 16.46 4.07
C GLY A 151 6.39 17.21 5.38
N SER A 152 5.24 17.03 6.02
CA SER A 152 4.89 17.68 7.29
C SER A 152 5.47 16.95 8.51
N SER A 153 5.70 15.64 8.43
CA SER A 153 6.26 14.82 9.51
C SER A 153 7.77 15.00 9.72
N SER A 154 8.28 14.43 10.81
CA SER A 154 9.71 14.29 11.09
C SER A 154 10.46 13.59 9.96
N ALA A 155 9.82 12.66 9.24
CA ALA A 155 10.44 11.92 8.15
C ALA A 155 10.86 12.85 7.00
N GLY A 156 9.94 13.68 6.50
CA GLY A 156 10.25 14.66 5.47
C GLY A 156 11.16 15.78 5.99
N ARG A 157 10.92 16.24 7.22
CA ARG A 157 11.72 17.32 7.84
C ARG A 157 13.17 16.91 8.12
N SER A 158 13.48 15.63 8.26
CA SER A 158 14.86 15.15 8.41
C SER A 158 15.66 15.20 7.10
N GLY A 159 15.04 15.60 5.99
CA GLY A 159 15.65 15.60 4.66
C GLY A 159 15.62 14.24 3.95
N ALA A 160 14.94 13.23 4.53
CA ALA A 160 14.79 11.94 3.87
C ALA A 160 13.84 12.06 2.67
N ARG A 161 14.20 11.43 1.55
CA ARG A 161 13.33 11.37 0.36
C ARG A 161 12.43 10.16 0.47
N ILE A 162 11.12 10.35 0.27
CA ILE A 162 10.16 9.22 0.34
C ILE A 162 10.54 8.10 -0.65
N CYS A 163 11.02 8.47 -1.85
CA CYS A 163 11.40 7.52 -2.90
C CYS A 163 12.61 6.63 -2.55
N ASP A 164 13.45 7.04 -1.59
CA ASP A 164 14.59 6.22 -1.14
C ASP A 164 14.14 5.03 -0.29
N HIS A 165 12.92 5.09 0.26
CA HIS A 165 12.42 4.16 1.26
C HIS A 165 11.10 3.48 0.88
N TRP A 166 10.30 4.14 0.02
CA TRP A 166 9.04 3.63 -0.52
C TRP A 166 8.96 3.84 -2.03
N VAL A 167 8.42 2.83 -2.72
CA VAL A 167 7.97 2.92 -4.11
C VAL A 167 6.45 2.95 -4.14
N MET A 168 5.86 3.42 -5.24
CA MET A 168 4.41 3.56 -5.38
C MET A 168 3.88 2.48 -6.31
N LYS A 169 3.09 1.55 -5.79
CA LYS A 169 2.28 0.66 -6.62
C LYS A 169 1.10 1.46 -7.14
N MET A 170 1.13 1.78 -8.43
CA MET A 170 0.10 2.57 -9.09
C MET A 170 -0.78 1.66 -9.95
N SER A 171 -2.07 1.94 -9.99
CA SER A 171 -2.98 1.31 -10.95
C SER A 171 -3.92 2.34 -11.55
N ASP A 172 -4.24 2.12 -12.81
CA ASP A 172 -5.24 2.86 -13.57
C ASP A 172 -6.22 1.85 -14.16
N TRP A 173 -7.44 1.85 -13.65
CA TRP A 173 -8.45 0.90 -14.05
C TRP A 173 -9.74 1.62 -14.39
N THR A 174 -10.34 1.28 -15.52
CA THR A 174 -11.67 1.75 -15.91
C THR A 174 -12.64 0.59 -15.85
N ASP A 175 -13.70 0.77 -15.09
CA ASP A 175 -14.77 -0.21 -14.98
C ASP A 175 -15.42 -0.44 -16.35
N PRO A 176 -15.43 -1.69 -16.86
CA PRO A 176 -15.97 -1.97 -18.18
C PRO A 176 -17.49 -1.73 -18.27
N THR A 177 -18.21 -1.81 -17.15
CA THR A 177 -19.66 -1.63 -17.05
C THR A 177 -20.02 -0.18 -16.74
N SER A 178 -19.52 0.37 -15.62
CA SER A 178 -19.88 1.73 -15.20
C SER A 178 -19.14 2.83 -15.98
N LYS A 179 -18.08 2.47 -16.71
CA LYS A 179 -17.15 3.39 -17.39
C LYS A 179 -16.50 4.41 -16.45
N ILE A 180 -16.53 4.15 -15.14
CA ILE A 180 -15.87 4.96 -14.14
C ILE A 180 -14.39 4.56 -14.10
N ARG A 181 -13.50 5.54 -14.25
CA ARG A 181 -12.06 5.39 -14.08
C ARG A 181 -11.72 5.51 -12.60
N TYR A 182 -10.78 4.69 -12.15
CA TYR A 182 -10.25 4.64 -10.79
C TYR A 182 -8.73 4.63 -10.87
N LEU A 183 -8.12 5.58 -10.15
CA LEU A 183 -6.69 5.59 -9.90
C LEU A 183 -6.43 5.12 -8.48
N SER A 184 -5.41 4.28 -8.32
CA SER A 184 -4.92 3.88 -7.01
C SER A 184 -3.42 4.06 -6.91
N LEU A 185 -2.96 4.48 -5.73
CA LEU A 185 -1.55 4.56 -5.36
C LEU A 185 -1.42 3.96 -3.98
N VAL A 186 -0.57 2.94 -3.88
CA VAL A 186 -0.28 2.23 -2.64
C VAL A 186 1.23 2.29 -2.42
N PRO A 187 1.72 2.95 -1.36
CA PRO A 187 3.15 2.92 -1.04
C PRO A 187 3.62 1.49 -0.83
N MET A 188 4.90 1.19 -1.03
CA MET A 188 5.47 -0.14 -0.83
C MET A 188 6.89 0.06 -0.32
N TRP A 189 7.18 -0.39 0.89
CA TRP A 189 8.52 -0.19 1.46
C TRP A 189 9.57 -1.01 0.69
N THR A 190 10.76 -0.45 0.49
CA THR A 190 11.87 -1.09 -0.23
C THR A 190 12.91 -1.73 0.70
N PHE A 191 12.69 -1.66 2.01
CA PHE A 191 13.63 -2.14 3.02
C PHE A 191 13.85 -3.66 2.94
N LYS A 192 15.10 -4.05 2.67
CA LYS A 192 15.47 -5.45 2.35
C LYS A 192 15.63 -6.35 3.58
N GLN A 193 15.86 -5.78 4.77
CA GLN A 193 16.11 -6.59 5.97
C GLN A 193 14.82 -6.92 6.72
N LYS A 194 14.87 -7.98 7.53
CA LYS A 194 13.73 -8.40 8.35
C LYS A 194 13.44 -7.36 9.45
N LEU A 195 12.25 -6.77 9.41
CA LEU A 195 11.71 -5.92 10.48
C LEU A 195 10.81 -6.74 11.40
N ALA A 196 11.02 -6.61 12.72
CA ALA A 196 10.09 -7.22 13.68
C ALA A 196 8.74 -6.51 13.60
N SER A 197 7.64 -7.27 13.72
CA SER A 197 6.32 -6.66 13.84
C SER A 197 6.14 -6.00 15.20
N VAL A 198 5.41 -4.89 15.23
CA VAL A 198 5.06 -4.17 16.45
C VAL A 198 3.58 -4.38 16.76
N ASP A 199 3.31 -5.10 17.84
CA ASP A 199 1.97 -5.37 18.35
C ASP A 199 1.56 -4.27 19.37
N PRO A 200 0.47 -3.53 19.12
CA PRO A 200 0.02 -2.47 20.00
C PRO A 200 -0.43 -2.95 21.38
N ARG A 201 -0.70 -4.24 21.57
CA ARG A 201 -1.18 -4.79 22.85
C ARG A 201 -0.06 -5.20 23.80
N ARG A 202 1.21 -5.14 23.36
CA ARG A 202 2.36 -5.64 24.13
C ARG A 202 3.19 -4.53 24.76
N GLY A 203 3.55 -4.73 26.03
CA GLY A 203 4.40 -3.81 26.80
C GLY A 203 3.66 -2.56 27.29
N ASP A 204 4.27 -1.83 28.22
CA ASP A 204 3.81 -0.50 28.67
C ASP A 204 4.05 0.58 27.58
N ALA A 205 3.61 1.81 27.85
CA ALA A 205 3.68 2.93 26.88
C ALA A 205 5.11 3.16 26.35
N TYR A 206 6.10 3.18 27.25
CA TYR A 206 7.50 3.38 26.90
C TYR A 206 8.08 2.22 26.09
N ALA A 207 7.76 0.98 26.47
CA ALA A 207 8.23 -0.21 25.78
C ALA A 207 7.62 -0.35 24.38
N HIS A 208 6.35 0.01 24.20
CA HIS A 208 5.70 0.03 22.89
C HIS A 208 6.29 1.12 22.00
N TYR A 209 6.36 2.36 22.50
CA TYR A 209 6.92 3.48 21.74
C TYR A 209 8.41 3.28 21.42
N GLY A 210 9.19 2.73 22.36
CA GLY A 210 10.60 2.39 22.14
C GLY A 210 10.84 1.34 21.05
N LYS A 211 9.88 0.41 20.83
CA LYS A 211 9.92 -0.52 19.69
C LYS A 211 9.67 0.19 18.36
N LEU A 212 8.72 1.13 18.31
CA LEU A 212 8.48 1.96 17.13
C LEU A 212 9.73 2.79 16.79
N GLN A 213 10.35 3.43 17.78
CA GLN A 213 11.61 4.16 17.59
C GLN A 213 12.78 3.25 17.17
N THR A 214 12.77 1.98 17.59
CA THR A 214 13.78 1.00 17.13
C THR A 214 13.60 0.67 15.65
N LEU A 215 12.35 0.60 15.17
CA LEU A 215 12.05 0.46 13.74
C LEU A 215 12.59 1.68 12.99
N ASP A 216 12.28 2.89 13.43
CA ASP A 216 12.76 4.14 12.83
C ASP A 216 14.29 4.19 12.69
N ARG A 217 15.01 3.84 13.78
CA ARG A 217 16.48 3.76 13.76
C ARG A 217 17.01 2.74 12.75
N ARG A 218 16.33 1.62 12.57
CA ARG A 218 16.73 0.57 11.61
C ARG A 218 16.55 1.02 10.17
N VAL A 219 15.46 1.72 9.88
CA VAL A 219 15.17 2.25 8.53
C VAL A 219 15.83 3.61 8.28
N LYS A 220 16.45 4.20 9.32
CA LYS A 220 17.18 5.46 9.32
C LYS A 220 16.31 6.68 8.98
N VAL A 221 15.03 6.61 9.29
CA VAL A 221 14.06 7.69 9.08
C VAL A 221 13.23 7.84 10.35
N PRO A 222 13.21 9.03 10.98
CA PRO A 222 12.36 9.26 12.14
C PRO A 222 10.89 9.21 11.72
N PHE A 223 10.03 8.72 12.61
CA PHE A 223 8.58 8.60 12.37
C PHE A 223 8.21 7.69 11.19
N ALA A 224 9.15 6.88 10.68
CA ALA A 224 8.90 5.93 9.62
C ALA A 224 7.87 4.86 10.01
N TRP A 225 7.79 4.49 11.28
CA TRP A 225 6.81 3.52 11.79
C TRP A 225 5.37 3.89 11.40
N TYR A 226 5.05 5.19 11.28
CA TYR A 226 3.74 5.67 10.81
C TYR A 226 3.47 5.22 9.37
N PHE A 227 4.43 5.42 8.47
CA PHE A 227 4.30 5.01 7.07
C PHE A 227 4.29 3.48 6.90
N TYR A 228 5.02 2.74 7.75
CA TYR A 228 4.91 1.27 7.82
C TYR A 228 3.54 0.80 8.33
N MET A 229 2.88 1.59 9.17
CA MET A 229 1.57 1.28 9.70
C MET A 229 0.47 1.41 8.66
N LEU A 230 0.63 2.28 7.66
CA LEU A 230 -0.40 2.50 6.63
C LEU A 230 -0.80 1.24 5.86
N HIS A 231 0.03 0.19 5.86
CA HIS A 231 -0.30 -1.13 5.29
C HIS A 231 -0.73 -2.19 6.30
N GLY A 232 -0.60 -1.95 7.61
CA GLY A 232 -0.96 -2.91 8.65
C GLY A 232 -0.06 -4.15 8.79
N ASN A 233 0.90 -4.39 7.88
CA ASN A 233 1.66 -5.64 7.87
C ASN A 233 2.80 -5.71 8.92
N ARG A 234 3.44 -4.60 9.24
CA ARG A 234 4.57 -4.56 10.21
C ARG A 234 4.23 -3.81 11.49
N VAL A 235 3.48 -2.74 11.35
CA VAL A 235 2.94 -1.97 12.47
C VAL A 235 1.43 -1.99 12.29
N LEU A 236 0.70 -2.49 13.28
CA LEU A 236 -0.76 -2.50 13.23
C LEU A 236 -1.30 -1.10 13.50
N ASP A 237 -2.45 -0.76 12.91
CA ASP A 237 -3.15 0.53 13.06
C ASP A 237 -3.42 0.92 14.52
N GLY A 238 -3.66 -0.09 15.38
CA GLY A 238 -3.79 0.07 16.82
C GLY A 238 -2.58 0.74 17.47
N SER A 239 -1.40 0.72 16.84
CA SER A 239 -0.20 1.39 17.33
C SER A 239 -0.31 2.90 17.26
N ALA A 240 -0.84 3.50 16.19
CA ALA A 240 -1.07 4.95 16.15
C ALA A 240 -2.14 5.38 17.14
N LYS A 241 -3.23 4.62 17.26
CA LYS A 241 -4.31 4.90 18.24
C LYS A 241 -3.75 4.92 19.67
N ARG A 242 -2.87 3.96 19.97
CA ARG A 242 -2.18 3.89 21.25
C ARG A 242 -1.19 5.04 21.46
N VAL A 243 -0.34 5.34 20.47
CA VAL A 243 0.61 6.47 20.55
C VAL A 243 -0.12 7.79 20.79
N LEU A 244 -1.23 8.04 20.10
CA LEU A 244 -2.07 9.23 20.35
C LEU A 244 -2.57 9.27 21.79
N THR A 245 -3.12 8.17 22.29
CA THR A 245 -3.65 8.09 23.66
C THR A 245 -2.55 8.30 24.71
N ASP A 246 -1.40 7.65 24.52
CA ASP A 246 -0.25 7.77 25.43
C ASP A 246 0.38 9.17 25.37
N ALA A 247 0.36 9.85 24.21
CA ALA A 247 0.82 11.23 24.06
C ALA A 247 -0.15 12.23 24.71
N GLU A 248 -1.47 12.08 24.49
CA GLU A 248 -2.52 12.89 25.13
C GLU A 248 -2.50 12.74 26.66
N ALA A 249 -2.13 11.57 27.17
CA ALA A 249 -1.94 11.30 28.60
C ALA A 249 -0.59 11.79 29.17
N GLY A 250 0.30 12.36 28.34
CA GLY A 250 1.62 12.83 28.75
C GLY A 250 2.62 11.72 29.10
N LEU A 251 2.34 10.47 28.72
CA LEU A 251 3.22 9.33 28.98
C LEU A 251 4.42 9.30 28.01
N ILE A 252 4.22 9.78 26.79
CA ILE A 252 5.27 9.89 25.77
C ILE A 252 5.30 11.29 25.19
N VAL A 253 6.45 11.67 24.63
CA VAL A 253 6.63 12.95 23.95
C VAL A 253 6.77 12.70 22.45
N LEU A 254 5.89 13.33 21.68
CA LEU A 254 5.92 13.32 20.22
C LEU A 254 6.14 14.76 19.73
N PRO A 255 6.96 14.98 18.67
CA PRO A 255 7.02 16.29 18.05
C PRO A 255 5.63 16.75 17.57
N GLU A 256 5.32 18.02 17.76
CA GLU A 256 3.98 18.57 17.46
C GLU A 256 3.55 18.27 16.02
N HIS A 257 4.46 18.38 15.05
CA HIS A 257 4.12 18.10 13.66
C HIS A 257 3.80 16.62 13.39
N ASP A 258 4.42 15.68 14.11
CA ASP A 258 4.09 14.25 14.02
C ASP A 258 2.75 13.94 14.68
N TYR A 259 2.46 14.63 15.79
CA TYR A 259 1.16 14.54 16.47
C TYR A 259 0.01 14.98 15.56
N GLN A 260 0.17 16.10 14.84
CA GLN A 260 -0.82 16.58 13.89
C GLN A 260 -1.07 15.58 12.75
N VAL A 261 -0.02 14.96 12.20
CA VAL A 261 -0.16 13.91 11.18
C VAL A 261 -0.96 12.72 11.72
N LEU A 262 -0.69 12.28 12.96
CA LEU A 262 -1.47 11.19 13.58
C LEU A 262 -2.93 11.59 13.84
N LEU A 263 -3.17 12.83 14.26
CA LEU A 263 -4.51 13.32 14.52
C LEU A 263 -5.34 13.39 13.22
N ASP A 264 -4.75 13.90 12.14
CA ASP A 264 -5.34 13.90 10.81
C ASP A 264 -5.63 12.47 10.34
N TRP A 265 -4.69 11.54 10.55
CA TRP A 265 -4.89 10.12 10.31
C TRP A 265 -6.05 9.51 11.09
N ARG A 266 -6.21 9.84 12.37
CA ARG A 266 -7.33 9.36 13.19
C ARG A 266 -8.67 9.88 12.67
N SER A 267 -8.70 11.11 12.16
CA SER A 267 -9.92 11.71 11.58
C SER A 267 -10.31 11.07 10.24
N SER A 268 -9.32 10.54 9.52
CA SER A 268 -9.44 9.99 8.17
C SER A 268 -8.36 8.94 7.98
N SER A 269 -8.66 7.67 8.27
CA SER A 269 -7.66 6.62 8.06
C SER A 269 -7.47 6.35 6.57
N TYR A 270 -6.25 6.00 6.17
CA TYR A 270 -6.04 5.40 4.86
C TYR A 270 -6.78 4.06 4.78
N GLY A 271 -7.43 3.79 3.65
CA GLY A 271 -8.02 2.50 3.30
C GLY A 271 -7.31 1.92 2.08
N PHE A 272 -5.99 1.69 2.21
CA PHE A 272 -5.21 1.01 1.17
C PHE A 272 -5.58 -0.47 1.06
#